data_AF-A0AA95BRZ4-F1
#
_entry.id   AF-A0AA95BRZ4-F1
#
_cell.length_a   1.000
_cell.length_b   1.000
_cell.length_c   1.000
_cell.angle_alpha   90.00
_cell.angle_beta   90.00
_cell.angle_gamma   90.00
#
_symmetry.space_group_name_H-M   'P 1'
#
loop_
_entity.id
_entity.type
_entity.pdbx_description
1 polymer ?
#
loop_
_entity_poly.entity_id
_entity_poly.type
_entity_poly.pdbx_seq_one_letter_code
_entity_poly.pdbx_strand_id
1 'polypeptide(L)'
;MPSAPLYFPGSPEPDSIARRRFRALARSAPWLSTSLKVEIYIPDELGDPGRGLTGTVTAKIRQREGIAVHNAAGALVFQKETFSAQRSRDYVAASNASWKLPSTLITPVYTTDHLVLRRPEIAGFDGLLPLEYWAAVLDPVEIAGTEPAAQDLAFDHPTYIHELSEIMHEGRPALAAVLSSGHTYQAALADFALVPAGTRTLLVLDLGTGVCLLRQRLSGPAPAAPDLRLRILAQDEYYINSHFQKVHWLDQPIVRS
;
A
#
# COMPACT_ATOMS: atom_id res chain seq x y z
N MET A 1 -6.83 11.12 33.00
CA MET A 1 -6.25 11.72 31.79
C MET A 1 -7.38 12.43 31.06
N PRO A 2 -7.30 13.74 30.78
CA PRO A 2 -8.31 14.40 29.94
C PRO A 2 -8.32 13.70 28.57
N SER A 3 -9.51 13.44 28.03
CA SER A 3 -9.69 12.85 26.70
C SER A 3 -9.04 13.76 25.66
N ALA A 4 -8.17 13.19 24.81
CA ALA A 4 -7.62 13.93 23.68
C ALA A 4 -8.75 14.51 22.81
N PRO A 5 -8.60 15.71 22.23
CA PRO A 5 -9.62 16.29 21.37
C PRO A 5 -9.89 15.37 20.18
N LEU A 6 -11.17 15.31 19.78
CA LEU A 6 -11.60 14.58 18.57
C LEU A 6 -10.95 15.20 17.34
N TYR A 7 -10.54 14.37 16.40
CA TYR A 7 -9.95 14.80 15.14
C TYR A 7 -11.04 15.19 14.12
N PHE A 8 -12.19 14.51 14.13
CA PHE A 8 -13.35 14.79 13.29
C PHE A 8 -14.54 15.29 14.13
N PRO A 9 -14.52 16.56 14.60
CA PRO A 9 -15.61 17.11 15.38
C PRO A 9 -16.92 17.06 14.57
N GLY A 10 -17.97 16.47 15.13
CA GLY A 10 -19.29 16.36 14.51
C GLY A 10 -19.50 15.10 13.65
N SER A 11 -18.48 14.26 13.44
CA SER A 11 -18.69 12.91 12.90
C SER A 11 -19.29 12.00 13.98
N PRO A 12 -20.29 11.15 13.66
CA PRO A 12 -20.82 10.20 14.62
C PRO A 12 -19.75 9.18 15.00
N GLU A 13 -19.89 8.54 16.18
CA GLU A 13 -19.05 7.40 16.52
C GLU A 13 -19.23 6.31 15.44
N PRO A 14 -18.14 5.75 14.89
CA PRO A 14 -18.27 4.73 13.86
C PRO A 14 -19.04 3.53 14.40
N ASP A 15 -19.99 3.01 13.63
CA ASP A 15 -20.69 1.77 13.97
C ASP A 15 -19.89 0.53 13.50
N SER A 16 -20.44 -0.67 13.68
CA SER A 16 -19.76 -1.91 13.27
C SER A 16 -19.65 -2.04 11.74
N ILE A 17 -20.62 -1.51 10.99
CA ILE A 17 -20.67 -1.58 9.53
C ILE A 17 -19.58 -0.69 8.94
N ALA A 18 -19.47 0.55 9.41
CA ALA A 18 -18.48 1.51 8.95
C ALA A 18 -17.04 1.03 9.25
N ARG A 19 -16.81 0.46 10.45
CA ARG A 19 -15.53 -0.18 10.80
C ARG A 19 -15.19 -1.35 9.87
N ARG A 20 -16.16 -2.21 9.56
CA ARG A 20 -15.97 -3.33 8.60
C ARG A 20 -15.66 -2.84 7.19
N ARG A 21 -16.34 -1.78 6.73
CA ARG A 21 -16.10 -1.16 5.41
C ARG A 21 -14.68 -0.62 5.29
N PHE A 22 -14.18 0.09 6.31
CA PHE A 22 -12.79 0.57 6.32
C PHE A 22 -11.77 -0.57 6.20
N ARG A 23 -11.96 -1.66 6.96
CA ARG A 23 -11.09 -2.86 6.86
C ARG A 23 -11.22 -3.57 5.52
N ALA A 24 -12.43 -3.67 4.97
CA ALA A 24 -12.66 -4.25 3.65
C ALA A 24 -11.95 -3.44 2.56
N LEU A 25 -11.99 -2.11 2.63
CA LEU A 25 -11.28 -1.23 1.71
C LEU A 25 -9.77 -1.47 1.74
N ALA A 26 -9.16 -1.50 2.93
CA ALA A 26 -7.73 -1.76 3.08
C ALA A 26 -7.31 -3.14 2.51
N ARG A 27 -8.14 -4.17 2.66
CA ARG A 27 -7.89 -5.50 2.06
C ARG A 27 -8.07 -5.53 0.55
N SER A 28 -8.86 -4.62 0.01
CA SER A 28 -9.21 -4.60 -1.41
C SER A 28 -8.14 -3.97 -2.29
N ALA A 29 -7.20 -3.21 -1.71
CA ALA A 29 -6.23 -2.42 -2.47
C ALA A 29 -5.55 -3.17 -3.63
N PRO A 30 -5.11 -4.44 -3.48
CA PRO A 30 -4.48 -5.19 -4.58
C PRO A 30 -5.40 -5.52 -5.77
N TRP A 31 -6.71 -5.36 -5.63
CA TRP A 31 -7.73 -5.71 -6.63
C TRP A 31 -8.52 -4.50 -7.16
N LEU A 32 -8.39 -3.33 -6.53
CA LEU A 32 -9.09 -2.12 -6.95
C LEU A 32 -8.38 -1.37 -8.09
N SER A 33 -7.16 -1.77 -8.45
CA SER A 33 -6.39 -1.10 -9.49
C SER A 33 -5.46 -2.07 -10.22
N THR A 34 -5.36 -1.90 -11.52
CA THR A 34 -4.42 -2.58 -12.43
C THR A 34 -3.17 -1.74 -12.67
N SER A 35 -3.28 -0.42 -12.57
CA SER A 35 -2.12 0.46 -12.62
C SER A 35 -2.37 1.73 -11.81
N LEU A 36 -1.28 2.34 -11.35
CA LEU A 36 -1.31 3.59 -10.62
C LEU A 36 -0.18 4.50 -11.09
N LYS A 37 -0.52 5.77 -11.27
CA LYS A 37 0.46 6.86 -11.29
C LYS A 37 0.34 7.60 -9.98
N VAL A 38 1.40 7.63 -9.20
CA VAL A 38 1.41 8.23 -7.87
C VAL A 38 2.54 9.22 -7.74
N GLU A 39 2.31 10.24 -6.94
CA GLU A 39 3.33 11.11 -6.40
C GLU A 39 3.54 10.72 -4.94
N ILE A 40 4.77 10.41 -4.56
CA ILE A 40 5.12 9.98 -3.20
C ILE A 40 6.12 10.97 -2.64
N TYR A 41 5.79 11.50 -1.45
CA TYR A 41 6.74 12.25 -0.65
C TYR A 41 7.57 11.27 0.19
N ILE A 42 8.88 11.29 0.00
CA ILE A 42 9.84 10.46 0.71
C ILE A 42 10.38 11.27 1.90
N PRO A 43 10.09 10.87 3.15
CA PRO A 43 10.72 11.47 4.32
C PRO A 43 12.24 11.34 4.27
N ASP A 44 12.96 12.35 4.76
CA ASP A 44 14.43 12.41 4.70
C ASP A 44 15.08 11.20 5.38
N GLU A 45 14.48 10.70 6.46
CA GLU A 45 14.97 9.54 7.22
C GLU A 45 14.81 8.21 6.48
N LEU A 46 13.90 8.16 5.49
CA LEU A 46 13.56 6.95 4.73
C LEU A 46 14.06 7.01 3.28
N GLY A 47 14.67 8.12 2.88
CA GLY A 47 15.17 8.34 1.52
C GLY A 47 16.52 7.70 1.26
N ASP A 48 16.87 7.66 -0.02
CA ASP A 48 18.21 7.27 -0.48
C ASP A 48 18.74 8.33 -1.45
N PRO A 49 19.48 9.33 -0.95
CA PRO A 49 20.06 10.39 -1.77
C PRO A 49 21.01 9.88 -2.86
N GLY A 50 21.74 8.79 -2.59
CA GLY A 50 22.68 8.19 -3.54
C GLY A 50 21.99 7.62 -4.78
N ARG A 51 20.73 7.22 -4.64
CA ARG A 51 19.87 6.73 -5.74
C ARG A 51 18.91 7.79 -6.28
N GLY A 52 18.96 9.03 -5.79
CA GLY A 52 18.02 10.09 -6.17
C GLY A 52 16.58 9.84 -5.71
N LEU A 53 16.39 9.05 -4.65
CA LEU A 53 15.10 8.73 -4.03
C LEU A 53 14.87 9.63 -2.80
N THR A 54 14.70 10.93 -3.05
CA THR A 54 14.52 11.95 -2.01
C THR A 54 13.43 12.95 -2.40
N GLY A 55 12.84 13.60 -1.39
CA GLY A 55 11.77 14.58 -1.59
C GLY A 55 10.57 13.95 -2.29
N THR A 56 10.03 14.64 -3.30
CA THR A 56 8.86 14.16 -4.04
C THR A 56 9.28 13.45 -5.32
N VAL A 57 8.77 12.23 -5.50
CA VAL A 57 8.99 11.41 -6.70
C VAL A 57 7.67 11.02 -7.34
N THR A 58 7.67 10.81 -8.65
CA THR A 58 6.53 10.25 -9.39
C THR A 58 6.81 8.80 -9.76
N ALA A 59 5.95 7.89 -9.32
CA ALA A 59 6.03 6.47 -9.67
C ALA A 59 4.86 6.05 -10.57
N LYS A 60 5.17 5.30 -11.62
CA LYS A 60 4.21 4.49 -12.36
C LYS A 60 4.35 3.06 -11.87
N ILE A 61 3.24 2.45 -11.47
CA ILE A 61 3.18 1.10 -10.92
C ILE A 61 2.16 0.33 -11.74
N ARG A 62 2.56 -0.84 -12.26
CA ARG A 62 1.67 -1.81 -12.89
C ARG A 62 1.55 -3.01 -11.96
N GLN A 63 0.50 -3.00 -11.15
CA GLN A 63 0.22 -3.98 -10.11
C GLN A 63 1.46 -4.30 -9.26
N ARG A 64 1.87 -5.58 -9.25
CA ARG A 64 3.05 -6.11 -8.55
C ARG A 64 4.08 -6.63 -9.54
N GLU A 65 4.06 -6.12 -10.76
CA GLU A 65 4.87 -6.63 -11.87
C GLU A 65 5.84 -5.62 -12.44
N GLY A 66 5.54 -4.32 -12.35
CA GLY A 66 6.36 -3.28 -12.96
C GLY A 66 6.31 -1.97 -12.20
N ILE A 67 7.45 -1.29 -12.12
CA ILE A 67 7.56 0.05 -11.54
C ILE A 67 8.60 0.88 -12.27
N ALA A 68 8.29 2.17 -12.44
CA ALA A 68 9.23 3.18 -12.91
C ALA A 68 9.06 4.46 -12.08
N VAL A 69 10.16 4.97 -11.54
CA VAL A 69 10.20 6.10 -10.62
C VAL A 69 11.04 7.22 -11.20
N HIS A 70 10.45 8.41 -11.24
CA HIS A 70 11.06 9.63 -11.71
C HIS A 70 11.20 10.61 -10.53
N ASN A 71 12.34 11.28 -10.42
CA ASN A 71 12.51 12.35 -9.44
C ASN A 71 11.75 13.62 -9.85
N ALA A 72 11.80 14.66 -9.00
CA ALA A 72 11.15 15.95 -9.27
C ALA A 72 11.65 16.64 -10.57
N ALA A 73 12.87 16.36 -11.02
CA ALA A 73 13.41 16.86 -12.29
C ALA A 73 12.94 16.06 -13.51
N GLY A 74 12.15 15.00 -13.31
CA GLY A 74 11.66 14.11 -14.36
C GLY A 74 12.66 13.04 -14.80
N ALA A 75 13.81 12.92 -14.13
CA ALA A 75 14.81 11.90 -14.44
C ALA A 75 14.41 10.54 -13.85
N LEU A 76 14.55 9.47 -14.64
CA LEU A 76 14.29 8.10 -14.21
C LEU A 76 15.37 7.64 -13.22
N VAL A 77 15.00 7.45 -11.96
CA VAL A 77 15.91 7.08 -10.86
C VAL A 77 15.83 5.60 -10.50
N PHE A 78 14.69 4.96 -10.76
CA PHE A 78 14.52 3.54 -10.50
C PHE A 78 13.53 2.92 -11.49
N GLN A 79 13.79 1.69 -11.90
CA GLN A 79 12.84 0.89 -12.67
C GLN A 79 13.09 -0.58 -12.41
N LYS A 80 12.01 -1.37 -12.41
CA LYS A 80 12.08 -2.82 -12.28
C LYS A 80 10.82 -3.45 -12.87
N GLU A 81 11.00 -4.61 -13.50
CA GLU A 81 9.90 -5.46 -13.98
C GLU A 81 10.18 -6.91 -13.55
N THR A 82 9.15 -7.60 -13.07
CA THR A 82 9.22 -9.00 -12.60
C THR A 82 8.79 -9.99 -13.70
N PHE A 83 8.20 -9.50 -14.79
CA PHE A 83 7.60 -10.31 -15.87
C PHE A 83 8.64 -11.06 -16.75
N SER A 84 9.94 -10.84 -16.54
CA SER A 84 11.01 -11.33 -17.41
C SER A 84 11.95 -12.38 -16.80
N ALA A 85 11.60 -13.02 -15.68
CA ALA A 85 12.30 -14.26 -15.33
C ALA A 85 11.88 -15.33 -16.35
N GLN A 86 12.83 -15.74 -17.20
CA GLN A 86 12.67 -16.80 -18.19
C GLN A 86 11.82 -17.95 -17.63
N ARG A 87 10.66 -18.19 -18.25
CA ARG A 87 9.96 -19.48 -18.14
C ARG A 87 10.76 -20.56 -18.90
N SER A 88 12.06 -20.68 -18.62
CA SER A 88 12.86 -21.81 -19.09
C SER A 88 12.43 -23.05 -18.30
N ARG A 89 12.49 -24.20 -18.98
CA ARG A 89 11.96 -25.49 -18.53
C ARG A 89 12.67 -26.10 -17.32
N ASP A 90 13.57 -25.37 -16.65
CA ASP A 90 14.47 -25.86 -15.61
C ASP A 90 14.32 -25.06 -14.30
N TYR A 91 13.09 -24.88 -13.80
CA TYR A 91 12.87 -24.20 -12.52
C TYR A 91 13.10 -25.17 -11.36
N VAL A 92 14.36 -25.33 -10.96
CA VAL A 92 14.76 -25.90 -9.67
C VAL A 92 15.42 -24.79 -8.85
N ALA A 93 14.62 -24.07 -8.06
CA ALA A 93 15.08 -23.39 -6.85
C ALA A 93 13.86 -23.07 -5.97
N ALA A 94 13.62 -23.95 -5.01
CA ALA A 94 12.62 -23.79 -3.98
C ALA A 94 13.00 -22.62 -3.03
N SER A 95 12.24 -21.54 -3.10
CA SER A 95 11.96 -20.70 -1.94
C SER A 95 10.45 -20.69 -1.72
N ASN A 96 9.99 -20.54 -0.47
CA ASN A 96 8.56 -20.54 -0.13
C ASN A 96 7.73 -19.44 -0.84
N ALA A 97 8.39 -18.47 -1.50
CA ALA A 97 7.75 -17.46 -2.34
C ALA A 97 7.20 -18.03 -3.67
N SER A 98 7.70 -19.18 -4.12
CA SER A 98 7.41 -19.77 -5.44
C SER A 98 5.96 -20.25 -5.66
N TRP A 99 5.14 -20.36 -4.61
CA TRP A 99 3.75 -20.83 -4.71
C TRP A 99 2.69 -19.75 -4.54
N LYS A 100 3.07 -18.53 -4.13
CA LYS A 100 2.11 -17.44 -3.95
C LYS A 100 1.81 -16.81 -5.31
N LEU A 101 0.54 -16.81 -5.70
CA LEU A 101 0.12 -16.25 -6.99
C LEU A 101 -0.08 -14.72 -6.87
N PRO A 102 0.12 -13.97 -7.97
CA PRO A 102 -0.31 -12.58 -8.06
C PRO A 102 -1.81 -12.41 -7.78
N SER A 103 -2.22 -11.23 -7.29
CA SER A 103 -3.63 -10.93 -7.02
C SER A 103 -4.53 -11.06 -8.25
N THR A 104 -4.00 -10.85 -9.46
CA THR A 104 -4.74 -11.03 -10.73
C THR A 104 -5.14 -12.46 -11.03
N LEU A 105 -4.44 -13.44 -10.46
CA LEU A 105 -4.68 -14.86 -10.69
C LEU A 105 -5.46 -15.51 -9.53
N ILE A 106 -5.85 -14.74 -8.51
CA ILE A 106 -6.65 -15.23 -7.38
C ILE A 106 -7.86 -14.32 -7.14
N THR A 107 -9.04 -14.92 -7.09
CA THR A 107 -10.29 -14.22 -6.76
C THR A 107 -10.57 -14.24 -5.25
N PRO A 108 -10.70 -13.07 -4.59
CA PRO A 108 -11.09 -12.99 -3.18
C PRO A 108 -12.60 -13.18 -3.00
N VAL A 109 -13.05 -13.32 -1.75
CA VAL A 109 -14.49 -13.26 -1.42
C VAL A 109 -14.86 -11.81 -1.21
N TYR A 110 -15.94 -11.35 -1.84
CA TYR A 110 -16.41 -9.96 -1.77
C TYR A 110 -17.60 -9.79 -0.81
N THR A 111 -17.73 -8.58 -0.26
CA THR A 111 -18.95 -8.07 0.36
C THR A 111 -19.97 -7.67 -0.72
N THR A 112 -21.18 -7.28 -0.31
CA THR A 112 -22.19 -6.68 -1.19
C THR A 112 -21.71 -5.41 -1.88
N ASP A 113 -20.78 -4.68 -1.26
CA ASP A 113 -20.22 -3.42 -1.77
C ASP A 113 -19.00 -3.64 -2.68
N HIS A 114 -18.78 -4.87 -3.15
CA HIS A 114 -17.65 -5.28 -3.98
C HIS A 114 -16.25 -5.05 -3.35
N LEU A 115 -16.18 -4.93 -2.02
CA LEU A 115 -14.93 -4.91 -1.27
C LEU A 115 -14.57 -6.30 -0.76
N VAL A 116 -13.30 -6.58 -0.58
CA VAL A 116 -12.80 -7.88 -0.12
C VAL A 116 -13.23 -8.16 1.32
N LEU A 117 -14.04 -9.20 1.50
CA LEU A 117 -14.43 -9.79 2.77
C LEU A 117 -13.46 -10.88 3.24
N ARG A 118 -12.87 -11.66 2.35
CA ARG A 118 -11.83 -12.63 2.71
C ARG A 118 -10.70 -12.54 1.73
N ARG A 119 -9.54 -12.13 2.24
CA ARG A 119 -8.33 -11.94 1.45
C ARG A 119 -7.58 -13.28 1.34
N PRO A 120 -7.38 -13.83 0.13
CA PRO A 120 -6.49 -14.96 -0.05
C PRO A 120 -5.04 -14.52 0.15
N GLU A 121 -4.15 -15.47 0.46
CA GLU A 121 -2.72 -15.19 0.41
C GLU A 121 -2.30 -14.89 -1.03
N ILE A 122 -1.59 -13.77 -1.23
CA ILE A 122 -1.07 -13.35 -2.53
C ILE A 122 0.42 -13.06 -2.44
N ALA A 123 1.09 -13.01 -3.59
CA ALA A 123 2.45 -12.52 -3.69
C ALA A 123 2.57 -11.06 -3.19
N GLY A 124 3.68 -10.76 -2.52
CA GLY A 124 4.01 -9.43 -2.03
C GLY A 124 4.39 -8.50 -3.17
N PHE A 125 5.21 -7.49 -2.89
CA PHE A 125 5.91 -6.76 -3.93
C PHE A 125 7.28 -7.40 -4.24
N ASP A 126 7.76 -8.37 -3.46
CA ASP A 126 8.93 -9.21 -3.73
C ASP A 126 10.18 -8.43 -4.21
N GLY A 127 10.47 -7.32 -3.54
CA GLY A 127 11.59 -6.42 -3.85
C GLY A 127 11.39 -5.59 -5.12
N LEU A 128 10.18 -5.51 -5.67
CA LEU A 128 9.83 -4.64 -6.80
C LEU A 128 10.06 -3.17 -6.44
N LEU A 129 9.69 -2.77 -5.24
CA LEU A 129 9.71 -1.37 -4.80
C LEU A 129 11.13 -0.93 -4.40
N PRO A 130 11.53 0.32 -4.71
CA PRO A 130 12.86 0.81 -4.38
C PRO A 130 13.06 1.08 -2.88
N LEU A 131 11.98 1.40 -2.18
CA LEU A 131 11.90 1.63 -0.74
C LEU A 131 10.81 0.73 -0.17
N GLU A 132 11.13 -0.07 0.85
CA GLU A 132 10.25 -1.16 1.31
C GLU A 132 8.93 -0.65 1.90
N TYR A 133 8.95 0.48 2.62
CA TYR A 133 7.76 1.05 3.27
C TYR A 133 6.62 1.37 2.30
N TRP A 134 6.93 1.56 1.00
CA TRP A 134 5.91 1.78 -0.03
C TRP A 134 4.91 0.62 -0.10
N ALA A 135 5.34 -0.60 0.23
CA ALA A 135 4.45 -1.76 0.26
C ALA A 135 3.33 -1.60 1.30
N ALA A 136 3.65 -1.06 2.49
CA ALA A 136 2.66 -0.83 3.54
C ALA A 136 1.62 0.22 3.12
N VAL A 137 2.06 1.25 2.38
CA VAL A 137 1.18 2.32 1.90
C VAL A 137 0.28 1.85 0.75
N LEU A 138 0.85 1.09 -0.20
CA LEU A 138 0.15 0.56 -1.39
C LEU A 138 -0.77 -0.63 -1.07
N ASP A 139 -0.52 -1.36 0.01
CA ASP A 139 -1.31 -2.50 0.46
C ASP A 139 -1.47 -2.46 1.99
N PRO A 140 -2.35 -1.59 2.53
CA PRO A 140 -2.47 -1.31 3.96
C PRO A 140 -3.23 -2.40 4.73
N VAL A 141 -3.12 -3.67 4.32
CA VAL A 141 -3.88 -4.80 4.86
C VAL A 141 -3.67 -5.05 6.35
N GLU A 142 -2.51 -4.68 6.88
CA GLU A 142 -2.14 -4.90 8.28
C GLU A 142 -3.14 -4.25 9.25
N ILE A 143 -3.85 -3.20 8.82
CA ILE A 143 -4.87 -2.54 9.65
C ILE A 143 -6.20 -3.28 9.66
N ALA A 144 -6.41 -4.20 8.71
CA ALA A 144 -7.69 -4.89 8.52
C ALA A 144 -7.73 -6.27 9.19
N GLY A 145 -6.61 -6.99 9.20
CA GLY A 145 -6.54 -8.36 9.73
C GLY A 145 -7.20 -9.40 8.81
N THR A 146 -7.31 -10.62 9.32
CA THR A 146 -7.95 -11.74 8.61
C THR A 146 -9.45 -11.79 8.89
N GLU A 147 -10.22 -12.30 7.93
CA GLU A 147 -11.67 -12.53 8.06
C GLU A 147 -12.05 -13.84 7.35
N PRO A 148 -13.03 -14.62 7.84
CA PRO A 148 -13.76 -14.41 9.09
C PRO A 148 -12.83 -14.53 10.30
N ALA A 149 -13.01 -13.66 11.30
CA ALA A 149 -12.36 -13.85 12.60
C ALA A 149 -12.77 -15.21 13.19
N ALA A 150 -11.83 -15.93 13.80
CA ALA A 150 -12.14 -17.21 14.46
C ALA A 150 -13.23 -16.99 15.52
N GLN A 151 -14.26 -17.83 15.54
CA GLN A 151 -15.41 -17.68 16.47
C GLN A 151 -14.99 -17.69 17.94
N ASP A 152 -13.87 -18.34 18.28
CA ASP A 152 -13.31 -18.41 19.63
C ASP A 152 -12.60 -17.12 20.08
N LEU A 153 -12.34 -16.20 19.15
CA LEU A 153 -11.65 -14.93 19.36
C LEU A 153 -12.60 -13.77 19.00
N ALA A 154 -13.63 -13.60 19.81
CA ALA A 154 -14.46 -12.41 19.75
C ALA A 154 -13.56 -11.17 19.93
N PHE A 155 -13.57 -10.27 18.95
CA PHE A 155 -12.93 -8.94 18.96
C PHE A 155 -11.43 -8.87 18.63
N ASP A 156 -10.89 -9.82 17.88
CA ASP A 156 -9.46 -9.83 17.52
C ASP A 156 -9.12 -9.03 16.25
N HIS A 157 -9.56 -7.77 16.20
CA HIS A 157 -9.15 -6.89 15.10
C HIS A 157 -7.79 -6.26 15.42
N PRO A 158 -6.86 -6.20 14.43
CA PRO A 158 -5.50 -5.72 14.67
C PRO A 158 -5.44 -4.22 15.00
N THR A 159 -6.50 -3.45 14.75
CA THR A 159 -6.53 -2.02 15.07
C THR A 159 -7.85 -1.64 15.70
N TYR A 160 -7.85 -0.66 16.59
CA TYR A 160 -9.06 -0.01 17.08
C TYR A 160 -9.33 1.24 16.27
N ILE A 161 -10.55 1.36 15.71
CA ILE A 161 -11.00 2.53 14.95
C ILE A 161 -11.79 3.42 15.90
N HIS A 162 -11.18 4.52 16.32
CA HIS A 162 -11.72 5.48 17.29
C HIS A 162 -12.66 6.49 16.63
N GLU A 163 -12.23 7.01 15.48
CA GLU A 163 -12.99 7.98 14.69
C GLU A 163 -12.91 7.56 13.23
N LEU A 164 -13.95 7.88 12.47
CA LEU A 164 -14.04 7.59 11.04
C LEU A 164 -14.84 8.69 10.36
N SER A 165 -14.37 9.15 9.20
CA SER A 165 -15.06 10.16 8.42
C SER A 165 -14.79 9.96 6.92
N GLU A 166 -15.82 10.08 6.09
CA GLU A 166 -15.64 10.22 4.65
C GLU A 166 -15.26 11.67 4.34
N ILE A 167 -14.16 11.86 3.62
CA ILE A 167 -13.59 13.17 3.34
C ILE A 167 -13.24 13.29 1.85
N MET A 168 -13.04 14.52 1.38
CA MET A 168 -12.33 14.78 0.13
C MET A 168 -10.87 15.07 0.45
N HIS A 169 -9.97 14.16 0.08
CA HIS A 169 -8.54 14.32 0.26
C HIS A 169 -7.90 14.65 -1.10
N GLU A 170 -7.37 15.87 -1.24
CA GLU A 170 -6.72 16.35 -2.47
C GLU A 170 -7.57 16.15 -3.74
N GLY A 171 -8.89 16.34 -3.62
CA GLY A 171 -9.83 16.20 -4.73
C GLY A 171 -10.32 14.77 -5.00
N ARG A 172 -9.92 13.78 -4.18
CA ARG A 172 -10.41 12.39 -4.27
C ARG A 172 -11.25 12.00 -3.05
N PRO A 173 -12.31 11.21 -3.24
CA PRO A 173 -13.08 10.69 -2.12
C PRO A 173 -12.25 9.66 -1.34
N ALA A 174 -12.18 9.83 -0.03
CA ALA A 174 -11.34 9.03 0.85
C ALA A 174 -12.08 8.73 2.16
N LEU A 175 -11.68 7.63 2.81
CA LEU A 175 -12.14 7.26 4.14
C LEU A 175 -11.00 7.46 5.13
N ALA A 176 -11.16 8.41 6.04
CA ALA A 176 -10.16 8.77 7.02
C ALA A 176 -10.53 8.22 8.40
N ALA A 177 -9.57 7.58 9.06
CA ALA A 177 -9.77 6.92 10.34
C ALA A 177 -8.67 7.29 11.34
N VAL A 178 -9.05 7.48 12.59
CA VAL A 178 -8.09 7.58 13.69
C VAL A 178 -7.98 6.24 14.39
N LEU A 179 -6.78 5.68 14.39
CA LEU A 179 -6.48 4.31 14.80
C LEU A 179 -5.53 4.26 15.99
N SER A 180 -5.64 3.16 16.76
CA SER A 180 -4.54 2.65 17.58
C SER A 180 -4.35 1.16 17.30
N SER A 181 -3.15 0.64 17.55
CA SER A 181 -2.88 -0.79 17.43
C SER A 181 -3.64 -1.57 18.49
N GLY A 182 -4.19 -2.72 18.08
CA GLY A 182 -4.73 -3.74 18.96
C GLY A 182 -3.63 -4.70 19.42
N HIS A 183 -3.99 -5.63 20.30
CA HIS A 183 -3.05 -6.62 20.84
C HIS A 183 -2.54 -7.61 19.78
N THR A 184 -3.29 -7.80 18.71
CA THR A 184 -2.95 -8.67 17.58
C THR A 184 -2.53 -7.92 16.34
N TYR A 185 -2.24 -6.63 16.49
CA TYR A 185 -1.59 -5.86 15.44
C TYR A 185 -0.24 -6.49 15.10
N GLN A 186 -0.07 -6.85 13.84
CA GLN A 186 1.20 -7.26 13.27
C GLN A 186 1.43 -6.41 12.03
N ALA A 187 2.50 -5.62 12.07
CA ALA A 187 2.91 -4.86 10.90
C ALA A 187 3.36 -5.83 9.79
N ALA A 188 3.00 -5.51 8.55
CA ALA A 188 3.47 -6.26 7.38
C ALA A 188 5.00 -6.13 7.21
N LEU A 189 5.55 -4.99 7.65
CA LEU A 189 6.97 -4.71 7.71
C LEU A 189 7.30 -4.16 9.10
N ALA A 190 8.19 -4.84 9.84
CA ALA A 190 8.48 -4.54 11.25
C ALA A 190 8.87 -3.07 11.48
N ASP A 191 9.69 -2.50 10.59
CA ASP A 191 10.19 -1.12 10.71
C ASP A 191 9.19 -0.07 10.19
N PHE A 192 8.08 -0.48 9.57
CA PHE A 192 7.14 0.39 8.87
C PHE A 192 5.67 0.13 9.22
N ALA A 193 5.40 -0.06 10.51
CA ALA A 193 4.04 -0.11 11.03
C ALA A 193 3.24 1.16 10.65
N LEU A 194 2.08 0.99 10.00
CA LEU A 194 1.13 2.08 9.77
C LEU A 194 0.51 2.59 11.06
N VAL A 195 0.38 1.73 12.07
CA VAL A 195 -0.18 2.08 13.39
C VAL A 195 0.77 1.63 14.52
N PRO A 196 1.88 2.37 14.75
CA PRO A 196 2.86 1.99 15.75
C PRO A 196 2.26 1.82 17.16
N ALA A 197 2.87 0.95 17.97
CA ALA A 197 2.41 0.66 19.33
C ALA A 197 2.33 1.92 20.21
N GLY A 198 1.25 2.04 20.98
CA GLY A 198 1.04 3.18 21.90
C GLY A 198 0.82 4.53 21.22
N THR A 199 0.48 4.54 19.93
CA THR A 199 0.21 5.77 19.17
C THR A 199 -1.27 5.92 18.83
N ARG A 200 -1.66 7.17 18.59
CA ARG A 200 -2.89 7.53 17.91
C ARG A 200 -2.52 8.03 16.52
N THR A 201 -2.98 7.35 15.49
CA THR A 201 -2.53 7.58 14.11
C THR A 201 -3.72 7.78 13.18
N LEU A 202 -3.68 8.88 12.43
CA LEU A 202 -4.60 9.14 11.34
C LEU A 202 -4.13 8.37 10.10
N LEU A 203 -5.02 7.57 9.53
CA LEU A 203 -4.87 6.99 8.20
C LEU A 203 -5.97 7.52 7.27
N VAL A 204 -5.61 7.84 6.04
CA VAL A 204 -6.55 8.22 4.98
C VAL A 204 -6.42 7.20 3.86
N LEU A 205 -7.49 6.47 3.55
CA LEU A 205 -7.53 5.52 2.45
C LEU A 205 -8.34 6.09 1.29
N ASP A 206 -7.80 6.02 0.07
CA ASP A 206 -8.55 6.38 -1.13
C ASP A 206 -9.70 5.39 -1.36
N LEU A 207 -10.93 5.88 -1.61
CA LEU A 207 -12.08 5.00 -1.83
C LEU A 207 -11.97 4.21 -3.15
N GLY A 208 -11.32 4.77 -4.17
CA GLY A 208 -11.21 4.16 -5.50
C GLY A 208 -10.15 3.07 -5.61
N THR A 209 -9.12 3.11 -4.76
CA THR A 209 -7.94 2.24 -4.85
C THR A 209 -7.60 1.52 -3.55
N GLY A 210 -8.14 1.93 -2.40
CA GLY A 210 -7.80 1.38 -1.09
C GLY A 210 -6.39 1.70 -0.58
N VAL A 211 -5.60 2.43 -1.35
CA VAL A 211 -4.23 2.86 -1.01
C VAL A 211 -4.26 3.87 0.12
N CYS A 212 -3.28 3.81 1.02
CA CYS A 212 -3.08 4.79 2.06
C CYS A 212 -2.51 6.09 1.46
N LEU A 213 -3.29 7.17 1.46
CA LEU A 213 -2.86 8.49 0.99
C LEU A 213 -2.06 9.25 2.05
N LEU A 214 -2.43 9.09 3.31
CA LEU A 214 -1.79 9.75 4.44
C LEU A 214 -1.70 8.80 5.63
N ARG A 215 -0.49 8.70 6.21
CA ARG A 215 -0.27 8.21 7.57
C ARG A 215 0.33 9.33 8.38
N GLN A 216 -0.43 9.85 9.35
CA GLN A 216 0.02 10.91 10.24
C GLN A 216 -0.13 10.51 11.69
N ARG A 217 0.94 10.63 12.47
CA ARG A 217 0.86 10.34 13.91
C ARG A 217 0.32 11.55 14.67
N LEU A 218 -0.79 11.39 15.37
CA LEU A 218 -1.44 12.44 16.16
C LEU A 218 -0.87 12.54 17.58
N SER A 219 -0.55 11.39 18.19
CA SER A 219 0.08 11.33 19.52
C SER A 219 0.82 10.01 19.75
N GLY A 220 1.70 9.98 20.75
CA GLY A 220 2.46 8.78 21.13
C GLY A 220 3.88 9.09 21.60
N PRO A 221 4.65 8.06 22.01
CA PRO A 221 6.02 8.23 22.50
C PRO A 221 6.99 8.69 21.39
N ALA A 222 8.04 9.40 21.78
CA ALA A 222 9.14 9.78 20.88
C ALA A 222 10.17 8.64 20.74
N PRO A 223 10.94 8.56 19.63
CA PRO A 223 10.90 9.44 18.45
C PRO A 223 9.68 9.20 17.56
N ALA A 224 9.38 10.19 16.71
CA ALA A 224 8.26 10.09 15.78
C ALA A 224 8.60 9.29 14.55
N ALA A 225 7.78 8.27 14.23
CA ALA A 225 7.77 7.73 12.88
C ALA A 225 7.33 8.85 11.93
N PRO A 226 8.04 9.10 10.81
CA PRO A 226 7.75 10.22 9.92
C PRO A 226 6.40 10.05 9.23
N ASP A 227 5.72 11.14 8.91
CA ASP A 227 4.44 11.07 8.19
C ASP A 227 4.66 10.54 6.76
N LEU A 228 3.79 9.63 6.32
CA LEU A 228 3.82 9.06 4.97
C LEU A 228 2.74 9.73 4.13
N ARG A 229 3.10 10.23 2.95
CA ARG A 229 2.20 10.98 2.06
C ARG A 229 2.32 10.46 0.64
N LEU A 230 1.17 10.11 0.05
CA LEU A 230 1.02 9.62 -1.30
C LEU A 230 -0.20 10.28 -1.93
N ARG A 231 -0.03 10.80 -3.15
CA ARG A 231 -1.10 11.35 -3.98
C ARG A 231 -1.29 10.50 -5.23
N ILE A 232 -2.53 10.16 -5.54
CA ILE A 232 -2.87 9.43 -6.77
C ILE A 232 -3.07 10.44 -7.89
N LEU A 233 -2.25 10.33 -8.93
CA LEU A 233 -2.33 11.16 -10.13
C LEU A 233 -3.23 10.52 -11.19
N ALA A 234 -3.19 9.19 -11.30
CA ALA A 234 -4.01 8.42 -12.23
C ALA A 234 -4.19 6.98 -11.75
N GLN A 235 -5.31 6.38 -12.13
CA GLN A 235 -5.71 5.00 -11.82
C GLN A 235 -6.09 4.31 -13.14
N ASP A 236 -5.65 3.06 -13.31
CA ASP A 236 -5.99 2.19 -14.45
C ASP A 236 -5.62 2.79 -15.82
N GLU A 237 -4.55 3.59 -15.86
CA GLU A 237 -3.91 4.00 -17.10
C GLU A 237 -3.24 2.81 -17.81
N TYR A 238 -3.36 2.77 -19.13
CA TYR A 238 -2.70 1.76 -19.93
C TYR A 238 -1.19 2.03 -20.02
N TYR A 239 -0.37 1.09 -19.53
CA TYR A 239 1.09 1.16 -19.61
C TYR A 239 1.70 -0.03 -20.37
N ILE A 240 2.40 0.28 -21.46
CA ILE A 240 3.24 -0.65 -22.22
C ILE A 240 4.58 -0.95 -21.52
N ASN A 241 5.21 -2.08 -21.87
CA ASN A 241 6.44 -2.55 -21.23
C ASN A 241 7.62 -1.58 -21.33
N SER A 242 7.70 -0.78 -22.39
CA SER A 242 8.76 0.22 -22.55
C SER A 242 8.73 1.31 -21.47
N HIS A 243 7.62 1.47 -20.72
CA HIS A 243 7.58 2.34 -19.55
C HIS A 243 8.34 1.78 -18.33
N PHE A 244 8.64 0.49 -18.30
CA PHE A 244 9.23 -0.21 -17.15
C PHE A 244 10.59 -0.85 -17.45
N GLN A 245 11.02 -0.80 -18.71
CA GLN A 245 12.26 -1.42 -19.18
C GLN A 245 13.31 -0.36 -19.54
N LYS A 246 14.55 -0.62 -19.11
CA LYS A 246 15.73 0.20 -19.45
C LYS A 246 16.15 -0.13 -20.88
N VAL A 247 15.38 0.37 -21.85
CA VAL A 247 15.70 0.43 -23.29
C VAL A 247 15.54 -0.90 -24.09
N HIS A 248 15.04 -0.71 -25.32
CA HIS A 248 14.58 -1.68 -26.31
C HIS A 248 15.67 -2.65 -26.78
N TRP A 249 15.29 -3.89 -27.09
CA TRP A 249 16.10 -4.90 -27.81
C TRP A 249 16.65 -4.45 -29.18
N LEU A 250 16.27 -3.26 -29.68
CA LEU A 250 16.80 -2.62 -30.89
C LEU A 250 18.15 -1.93 -30.69
N ASP A 251 18.61 -1.73 -29.44
CA ASP A 251 19.89 -1.08 -29.15
C ASP A 251 21.06 -2.09 -29.02
N GLN A 252 20.86 -3.34 -29.44
CA GLN A 252 21.99 -4.26 -29.57
C GLN A 252 22.85 -3.87 -30.77
N PRO A 253 24.19 -3.77 -30.63
CA PRO A 253 25.06 -3.58 -31.77
C PRO A 253 24.87 -4.77 -32.71
N ILE A 254 24.42 -4.49 -33.94
CA ILE A 254 24.35 -5.49 -35.01
C ILE A 254 25.76 -6.01 -35.23
N VAL A 255 26.06 -7.21 -34.72
CA VAL A 255 27.28 -7.93 -35.06
C VAL A 255 27.10 -8.37 -36.51
N ARG A 256 27.67 -7.60 -37.45
CA ARG A 256 27.80 -8.03 -38.84
C ARG A 256 28.82 -9.17 -38.86
N SER A 257 28.36 -10.34 -39.29
CA SER A 257 29.23 -11.46 -39.69
C SER A 257 29.73 -11.25 -41.11
#